data_AF-A0A843YSM5-F1
#
_entry.id   AF-A0A843YSM5-F1
#
_cell.length_a   1.000
_cell.length_b   1.000
_cell.length_c   1.000
_cell.angle_alpha   90.00
_cell.angle_beta   90.00
_cell.angle_gamma   90.00
#
_symmetry.space_group_name_H-M   'P 1'
#
loop_
_entity.id
_entity.type
_entity.pdbx_description
1 polymer ?
#
loop_
_entity_poly.entity_id
_entity_poly.type
_entity_poly.pdbx_seq_one_letter_code
_entity_poly.pdbx_strand_id
1 'polypeptide(L)'
;MTEHIIPHDQSFIEYPSDFPIKIMGPTHDAFAETIAGVVIQHDPTFHIDKFEIRPSGKGNYTGLTATVRATSREQLDNLYRALSSHPMVKFVL
;
A
#
# COMPACT_ATOMS: atom_id res chain seq x y z
N MET A 1 -8.06 21.26 -37.88
CA MET A 1 -8.16 19.97 -37.19
C MET A 1 -6.79 19.68 -36.60
N THR A 2 -6.53 20.17 -35.40
CA THR A 2 -5.27 19.92 -34.69
C THR A 2 -5.57 18.83 -33.69
N GLU A 3 -5.12 17.63 -33.99
CA GLU A 3 -5.18 16.48 -33.11
C GLU A 3 -4.23 16.75 -31.94
N HIS A 4 -4.81 17.00 -30.77
CA HIS A 4 -4.04 17.10 -29.53
C HIS A 4 -3.66 15.68 -29.14
N ILE A 5 -2.49 15.23 -29.59
CA ILE A 5 -1.84 14.03 -29.06
C ILE A 5 -1.58 14.26 -27.58
N ILE A 6 -2.43 13.71 -26.72
CA ILE A 6 -2.11 13.60 -25.30
C ILE A 6 -0.99 12.56 -25.25
N PRO A 7 0.27 12.90 -24.90
CA PRO A 7 1.26 11.87 -24.69
C PRO A 7 0.72 10.96 -23.58
N HIS A 8 0.52 9.69 -23.94
CA HIS A 8 0.27 8.62 -22.97
C HIS A 8 1.55 8.46 -22.16
N ASP A 9 1.77 9.34 -21.18
CA ASP A 9 2.59 9.02 -20.02
C ASP A 9 1.81 7.96 -19.23
N GLN A 10 1.80 6.74 -19.78
CA GLN A 10 1.63 5.55 -18.97
C GLN A 10 2.85 5.54 -18.08
N SER A 11 2.74 6.17 -16.91
CA SER A 11 3.85 6.28 -15.97
C SER A 11 4.29 4.86 -15.60
N PHE A 12 5.32 4.37 -16.29
CA PHE A 12 5.98 3.14 -15.96
C PHE A 12 6.65 3.41 -14.60
N ILE A 13 6.22 2.71 -13.56
CA ILE A 13 6.92 2.76 -12.27
C ILE A 13 8.36 2.33 -12.53
N GLU A 14 9.31 3.22 -12.26
CA GLU A 14 10.73 2.89 -12.30
C GLU A 14 11.10 2.12 -11.04
N TYR A 15 11.86 1.03 -11.22
CA TYR A 15 12.31 0.18 -10.13
C TYR A 15 13.83 0.24 -9.98
N PRO A 16 14.36 0.26 -8.74
CA PRO A 16 13.62 0.28 -7.49
C PRO A 16 13.12 1.70 -7.13
N SER A 17 11.98 1.78 -6.45
CA SER A 17 11.40 3.04 -5.95
C SER A 17 10.73 2.86 -4.59
N ASP A 18 10.59 3.95 -3.85
CA ASP A 18 9.82 4.00 -2.61
C ASP A 18 8.35 4.29 -2.95
N PHE A 19 7.47 3.33 -2.70
CA PHE A 19 6.09 3.37 -3.15
C PHE A 19 5.13 3.40 -1.95
N PRO A 20 4.36 4.48 -1.76
CA PRO A 20 3.37 4.55 -0.69
C PRO A 20 2.12 3.74 -1.04
N ILE A 21 1.70 2.87 -0.14
CA ILE A 21 0.48 2.07 -0.24
C ILE A 21 -0.40 2.40 0.96
N LYS A 22 -1.65 2.78 0.69
CA LYS A 22 -2.61 3.08 1.75
C LYS A 22 -3.53 1.88 1.98
N ILE A 23 -3.50 1.35 3.18
CA ILE A 23 -4.31 0.21 3.64
C ILE A 23 -5.34 0.73 4.64
N MET A 24 -6.62 0.40 4.47
CA MET A 24 -7.67 0.76 5.41
C MET A 24 -8.37 -0.49 5.93
N GLY A 25 -8.60 -0.55 7.24
CA GLY A 25 -9.30 -1.64 7.92
C GLY A 25 -10.07 -1.15 9.14
N PRO A 26 -10.88 -2.02 9.79
CA PRO A 26 -11.55 -1.69 11.04
C PRO A 26 -10.51 -1.32 12.11
N THR A 27 -10.83 -0.35 12.97
CA THR A 27 -9.95 -0.02 14.09
C THR A 27 -9.83 -1.22 15.03
N HIS A 28 -8.61 -1.70 15.22
CA HIS A 28 -8.29 -2.86 16.06
C HIS A 28 -6.82 -2.78 16.47
N ASP A 29 -6.48 -3.08 17.72
CA ASP A 29 -5.12 -2.94 18.26
C ASP A 29 -4.09 -3.74 17.43
N ALA A 30 -4.45 -4.96 17.04
CA ALA A 30 -3.60 -5.82 16.22
C ALA A 30 -3.48 -5.41 14.73
N PHE A 31 -4.22 -4.40 14.24
CA PHE A 31 -4.29 -4.11 12.81
C PHE A 31 -2.93 -3.71 12.24
N ALA A 32 -2.24 -2.75 12.85
CA ALA A 32 -0.93 -2.28 12.36
C ALA A 32 0.12 -3.39 12.36
N GLU A 33 0.22 -4.16 13.44
CA GLU A 33 1.18 -5.27 13.56
C GLU A 33 0.90 -6.38 12.53
N THR A 34 -0.38 -6.74 12.37
CA THR A 34 -0.78 -7.78 11.40
C THR A 34 -0.45 -7.36 9.96
N ILE A 35 -0.75 -6.11 9.59
CA ILE A 35 -0.45 -5.61 8.24
C ILE A 35 1.06 -5.43 8.04
N ALA A 36 1.82 -5.04 9.08
CA ALA A 36 3.28 -5.04 9.02
C ALA A 36 3.83 -6.42 8.64
N GLY A 37 3.30 -7.48 9.26
CA GLY A 37 3.68 -8.86 8.94
C GLY A 37 3.49 -9.21 7.47
N VAL A 38 2.36 -8.81 6.87
CA VAL A 38 2.11 -9.01 5.44
C VAL A 38 3.10 -8.21 4.59
N VAL A 39 3.32 -6.94 4.90
CA VAL A 39 4.25 -6.08 4.14
C VAL A 39 5.69 -6.63 4.20
N ILE A 40 6.15 -7.09 5.36
CA ILE A 40 7.50 -7.64 5.56
C ILE A 40 7.76 -8.89 4.70
N GLN A 41 6.72 -9.68 4.40
CA GLN A 41 6.86 -10.83 3.48
C GLN A 41 7.21 -10.42 2.04
N HIS A 42 6.89 -9.18 1.64
CA HIS A 42 7.14 -8.66 0.29
C HIS A 42 8.25 -7.59 0.25
N ASP A 43 8.51 -6.92 1.37
CA ASP A 43 9.64 -6.02 1.59
C ASP A 43 10.29 -6.35 2.94
N PRO A 44 11.30 -7.25 2.97
CA PRO A 44 11.98 -7.66 4.20
C PRO A 44 12.72 -6.53 4.92
N THR A 45 12.90 -5.38 4.27
CA THR A 45 13.52 -4.17 4.85
C THR A 45 12.49 -3.19 5.41
N PHE A 46 11.22 -3.56 5.37
CA PHE A 46 10.15 -2.78 5.97
C PHE A 46 10.19 -2.87 7.50
N HIS A 47 9.90 -1.75 8.15
CA HIS A 47 9.79 -1.64 9.60
C HIS A 47 8.45 -1.01 9.94
N ILE A 48 7.80 -1.47 11.02
CA ILE A 48 6.48 -0.99 11.42
C ILE A 48 6.44 0.52 11.68
N ASP A 49 7.55 1.11 12.14
CA ASP A 49 7.71 2.55 12.33
C ASP A 49 7.59 3.38 11.04
N LYS A 50 7.67 2.73 9.87
CA LYS A 50 7.41 3.38 8.57
C LYS A 50 5.91 3.55 8.29
N PHE A 51 5.02 3.03 9.13
CA PHE A 51 3.59 3.30 8.98
C PHE A 51 3.25 4.71 9.46
N GLU A 52 2.62 5.48 8.57
CA GLU A 52 1.77 6.57 9.03
C GLU A 52 0.40 6.00 9.42
N ILE A 53 0.03 6.11 10.69
CA ILE A 53 -1.25 5.63 11.21
C ILE A 53 -2.21 6.80 11.32
N ARG A 54 -3.38 6.68 10.69
CA ARG A 54 -4.43 7.70 10.74
C ARG A 54 -5.77 7.08 11.18
N PRO A 55 -6.25 7.37 12.39
CA PRO A 55 -7.62 7.01 12.74
C PRO A 55 -8.60 7.78 11.86
N SER A 56 -9.69 7.13 11.45
CA SER A 56 -10.78 7.79 10.73
C SER A 56 -11.53 8.75 11.65
N GLY A 57 -12.16 9.78 11.05
CA GLY A 57 -12.88 10.80 11.83
C GLY A 57 -14.04 10.26 12.69
N LYS A 58 -14.58 9.08 12.38
CA LYS A 58 -15.64 8.42 13.19
C LYS A 58 -15.11 7.30 14.11
N GLY A 59 -13.81 7.01 14.10
CA GLY A 59 -13.18 5.98 14.94
C GLY A 59 -13.38 4.52 14.50
N ASN A 60 -14.29 4.22 13.56
CA ASN A 60 -14.57 2.84 13.14
C ASN A 60 -13.48 2.20 12.27
N TYR A 61 -12.69 3.03 11.58
CA TYR A 61 -11.64 2.59 10.68
C TYR A 61 -10.30 3.23 11.03
N THR A 62 -9.22 2.53 10.71
CA THR A 62 -7.84 3.01 10.77
C THR A 62 -7.22 2.89 9.37
N GLY A 63 -6.61 3.96 8.92
CA GLY A 63 -5.75 3.98 7.73
C GLY A 63 -4.30 3.81 8.12
N LEU A 64 -3.57 3.01 7.36
CA LEU A 64 -2.13 2.84 7.43
C LEU A 64 -1.55 3.25 6.08
N THR A 65 -0.51 4.05 6.06
CA THR A 65 0.29 4.29 4.85
C THR A 65 1.63 3.61 5.02
N ALA A 66 1.90 2.55 4.27
CA ALA A 66 3.20 1.89 4.20
C ALA A 66 3.97 2.41 2.99
N THR A 67 5.15 2.98 3.21
CA THR A 67 6.10 3.21 2.13
C THR A 67 7.00 1.98 1.99
N VAL A 68 6.78 1.20 0.92
CA VAL A 68 7.53 -0.03 0.64
C VAL A 68 8.63 0.22 -0.40
N ARG A 69 9.71 -0.54 -0.31
CA ARG A 69 10.72 -0.58 -1.38
C ARG A 69 10.21 -1.46 -2.52
N ALA A 70 9.62 -0.84 -3.54
CA ALA A 70 9.22 -1.50 -4.76
C ALA A 70 10.46 -1.82 -5.60
N THR A 71 10.66 -3.08 -5.95
CA THR A 71 11.79 -3.60 -6.73
C THR A 71 11.36 -4.23 -8.04
N SER A 72 10.08 -4.59 -8.16
CA SER A 72 9.48 -5.06 -9.39
C SER A 72 7.95 -4.87 -9.36
N ARG A 73 7.35 -4.89 -10.54
CA ARG A 73 5.89 -4.89 -10.69
C ARG A 73 5.26 -6.13 -10.04
N GLU A 74 5.88 -7.30 -10.22
CA GLU A 74 5.39 -8.56 -9.65
C GLU A 74 5.35 -8.52 -8.12
N GLN A 75 6.37 -7.93 -7.47
CA GLN A 75 6.38 -7.74 -6.01
C GLN A 75 5.19 -6.88 -5.57
N LEU A 76 4.94 -5.75 -6.24
CA LEU A 76 3.80 -4.89 -5.94
C LEU A 76 2.46 -5.61 -6.16
N ASP A 77 2.27 -6.25 -7.32
CA ASP A 77 1.04 -6.98 -7.63
C ASP A 77 0.75 -8.09 -6.58
N ASN A 78 1.79 -8.80 -6.16
CA ASN A 78 1.68 -9.83 -5.11
C ASN A 78 1.33 -9.21 -3.74
N LEU A 79 1.95 -8.08 -3.37
CA LEU A 79 1.63 -7.36 -2.14
C LEU A 79 0.19 -6.84 -2.14
N TYR A 80 -0.25 -6.20 -3.23
CA TYR A 80 -1.62 -5.74 -3.39
C TYR A 80 -2.63 -6.90 -3.29
N ARG A 81 -2.33 -8.05 -3.89
CA ARG A 81 -3.17 -9.25 -3.79
C ARG A 81 -3.24 -9.78 -2.36
N ALA A 82 -2.11 -9.88 -1.66
CA ALA A 82 -2.05 -10.35 -0.28
C ALA A 82 -2.84 -9.43 0.66
N LEU A 83 -2.63 -8.12 0.56
CA LEU A 83 -3.35 -7.11 1.34
C LEU A 83 -4.85 -7.13 1.04
N SER A 84 -5.24 -7.13 -0.24
CA SER A 84 -6.65 -7.10 -0.63
C SER A 84 -7.42 -8.36 -0.25
N SER A 85 -6.72 -9.50 -0.11
CA SER A 85 -7.33 -10.77 0.31
C SER A 85 -7.34 -10.95 1.84
N HIS A 86 -6.68 -10.06 2.59
CA HIS A 86 -6.56 -10.18 4.03
C HIS A 86 -7.87 -9.79 4.74
N PRO A 87 -8.39 -10.60 5.69
CA PRO A 87 -9.73 -10.40 6.27
C PRO A 87 -9.90 -9.08 7.05
N MET A 88 -8.80 -8.54 7.58
CA MET A 88 -8.80 -7.25 8.29
C MET A 88 -8.70 -6.03 7.36
N VAL A 89 -8.41 -6.22 6.07
CA VAL A 89 -8.30 -5.13 5.10
C VAL A 89 -9.65 -4.92 4.41
N LYS A 90 -10.05 -3.66 4.28
CA LYS A 90 -11.26 -3.26 3.55
C LYS A 90 -10.93 -2.63 2.21
N PHE A 91 -9.87 -1.83 2.16
CA PHE A 91 -9.43 -1.16 0.94
C PHE A 91 -7.91 -1.04 0.91
N VAL A 92 -7.35 -1.14 -0.29
CA VAL A 92 -5.96 -0.80 -0.60
C VAL A 92 -5.99 0.22 -1.73
N LEU A 93 -5.22 1.30 -1.60
CA LEU A 93 -5.09 2.38 -2.57
C LEU A 93 -3.60 2.59 -2.87
#